data_AF-A0A8T3E2C0-F1
#
_entry.id   AF-A0A8T3E2C0-F1
#
_cell.length_a   1.000
_cell.length_b   1.000
_cell.length_c   1.000
_cell.angle_alpha   90.00
_cell.angle_beta   90.00
_cell.angle_gamma   90.00
#
_symmetry.space_group_name_H-M   'P 1'
#
loop_
_entity.id
_entity.type
_entity.pdbx_description
1 polymer ?
#
loop_
_entity_poly.entity_id
_entity_poly.type
_entity_poly.pdbx_seq_one_letter_code
_entity_poly.pdbx_strand_id
1 'polypeptide(L)'
;MNWSFLNQITKAVALVQKITVAILLQLTEMLTESVFTCPCKNHWGSAFVTLYFVAPAFAFAAFAFSLQQGTIFLKKICGNKNNRGPNPSPNGNTDSKEGNSGNRCCNYFCEILSQSCWRTLGMSLYTAVCWVVILLIDGKYLACAMYKKCNGTMTNAGMKDPEMLDNMMKSKVIGLVAVLIFVLGYFIYLVVECQCQTPDQRYEKIRTRMLEENMEKHAMEGAKMGAEKSAEVEVVNALNSKHGDEVREALKPKHGDKENLSVTDGSKSQTKSSMYRGGGSQEKDADPEEGQGSVGGETSTAPMTSDAEPGQKRKFKSSDKNTEIELPKI
;
A
#
# COMPACT_ATOMS: atom_id res chain seq x y z
N MET A 1 12.64 1.68 22.50
CA MET A 1 12.16 0.53 21.69
C MET A 1 13.05 0.40 20.48
N ASN A 2 13.63 -0.79 20.22
CA ASN A 2 14.54 -0.99 19.10
C ASN A 2 13.77 -1.05 17.76
N TRP A 3 14.09 -0.11 16.86
CA TRP A 3 13.47 0.00 15.53
C TRP A 3 13.67 -1.25 14.65
N SER A 4 14.77 -1.98 14.88
CA SER A 4 15.04 -3.28 14.23
C SER A 4 13.97 -4.33 14.54
N PHE A 5 13.41 -4.31 15.76
CA PHE A 5 12.37 -5.26 16.18
C PHE A 5 11.02 -4.96 15.51
N LEU A 6 10.64 -3.69 15.40
CA LEU A 6 9.42 -3.27 14.69
C LEU A 6 9.47 -3.62 13.19
N ASN A 7 10.63 -3.47 12.55
CA ASN A 7 10.81 -3.86 11.16
C ASN A 7 10.73 -5.39 10.96
N GLN A 8 11.16 -6.18 11.95
CA GLN A 8 10.95 -7.63 11.90
C GLN A 8 9.47 -8.00 12.04
N ILE A 9 8.75 -7.35 12.97
CA ILE A 9 7.32 -7.59 13.17
C ILE A 9 6.53 -7.25 11.90
N THR A 10 6.78 -6.11 11.26
CA THR A 10 6.03 -5.72 10.05
C THR A 10 6.27 -6.69 8.88
N LYS A 11 7.50 -7.18 8.71
CA LYS A 11 7.80 -8.24 7.73
C LYS A 11 7.09 -9.54 8.07
N ALA A 12 7.08 -9.93 9.34
CA ALA A 12 6.39 -11.12 9.81
C ALA A 12 4.88 -11.01 9.57
N VAL A 13 4.26 -9.87 9.87
CA VAL A 13 2.82 -9.62 9.61
C VAL A 13 2.49 -9.75 8.13
N ALA A 14 3.31 -9.19 7.24
CA ALA A 14 3.11 -9.33 5.80
C ALA A 14 3.21 -10.78 5.30
N LEU A 15 4.14 -11.57 5.87
CA LEU A 15 4.26 -13.00 5.57
C LEU A 15 3.07 -13.79 6.11
N VAL A 16 2.68 -13.54 7.37
CA VAL A 16 1.51 -14.17 8.00
C VAL A 16 0.26 -13.89 7.17
N GLN A 17 0.04 -12.67 6.70
CA GLN A 17 -1.09 -12.33 5.86
C GLN A 17 -1.13 -13.16 4.55
N LYS A 18 0.01 -13.31 3.87
CA LYS A 18 0.10 -14.12 2.64
C LYS A 18 -0.17 -15.60 2.91
N ILE A 19 0.38 -16.14 3.99
CA ILE A 19 0.17 -17.53 4.41
C ILE A 19 -1.30 -17.76 4.77
N THR A 20 -1.92 -16.85 5.53
CA THR A 20 -3.33 -16.92 5.88
C THR A 20 -4.23 -16.94 4.65
N VAL A 21 -3.95 -16.11 3.63
CA VAL A 21 -4.70 -16.13 2.36
C VAL A 21 -4.54 -17.48 1.66
N ALA A 22 -3.35 -18.05 1.61
CA ALA A 22 -3.13 -19.37 1.00
C ALA A 22 -3.89 -20.48 1.73
N ILE A 23 -3.89 -20.47 3.07
CA ILE A 23 -4.68 -21.41 3.89
C ILE A 23 -6.17 -21.27 3.62
N LEU A 24 -6.69 -20.03 3.55
CA LEU A 24 -8.10 -19.78 3.25
C LEU A 24 -8.48 -20.28 1.84
N LEU A 25 -7.62 -20.08 0.84
CA LEU A 25 -7.83 -20.62 -0.50
C LEU A 25 -7.86 -22.16 -0.49
N GLN A 26 -6.95 -22.80 0.26
CA GLN A 26 -6.95 -24.26 0.39
C GLN A 26 -8.20 -24.79 1.09
N LEU A 27 -8.67 -24.14 2.17
CA LEU A 27 -9.92 -24.51 2.83
C LEU A 27 -11.12 -24.33 1.91
N THR A 28 -11.12 -23.27 1.12
CA THR A 28 -12.17 -23.02 0.12
C THR A 28 -12.16 -24.11 -0.94
N GLU A 29 -10.99 -24.53 -1.40
CA GLU A 29 -10.87 -25.64 -2.34
C GLU A 29 -11.46 -26.94 -1.76
N MET A 30 -11.06 -27.35 -0.55
CA MET A 30 -11.62 -28.55 0.10
C MET A 30 -13.15 -28.48 0.26
N LEU A 31 -13.69 -27.30 0.57
CA LEU A 31 -15.14 -27.10 0.63
C LEU A 31 -15.79 -27.23 -0.75
N THR A 32 -15.19 -26.62 -1.78
CA THR A 32 -15.72 -26.73 -3.15
C THR A 32 -15.65 -28.16 -3.68
N GLU A 33 -14.61 -28.92 -3.35
CA GLU A 33 -14.52 -30.34 -3.68
C GLU A 33 -15.66 -31.16 -3.07
N SER A 34 -16.03 -30.87 -1.82
CA SER A 34 -17.10 -31.60 -1.13
C SER A 34 -18.49 -31.42 -1.77
N VAL A 35 -18.69 -30.30 -2.47
CA VAL A 35 -19.98 -29.95 -3.12
C VAL A 35 -19.95 -30.27 -4.61
N PHE A 36 -18.78 -30.34 -5.23
CA PHE A 36 -18.66 -30.45 -6.67
C PHE A 36 -18.98 -31.88 -7.15
N THR A 37 -19.92 -31.97 -8.11
CA THR A 37 -20.21 -33.21 -8.84
C THR A 37 -20.14 -32.92 -10.34
N CYS A 38 -19.34 -33.70 -11.08
CA CYS A 38 -19.13 -33.49 -12.51
C CYS A 38 -20.43 -33.76 -13.31
N PRO A 39 -21.01 -32.75 -13.99
CA PRO A 39 -22.24 -32.95 -14.76
C PRO A 39 -21.91 -33.63 -16.10
N CYS A 40 -22.29 -34.90 -16.22
CA CYS A 40 -21.96 -35.70 -17.40
C CYS A 40 -22.96 -35.60 -18.58
N LYS A 41 -24.16 -35.08 -18.36
CA LYS A 41 -25.29 -35.35 -19.28
C LYS A 41 -25.53 -34.30 -20.36
N ASN A 42 -24.85 -33.14 -20.33
CA ASN A 42 -25.16 -32.03 -21.25
C ASN A 42 -23.89 -31.37 -21.81
N HIS A 43 -23.99 -30.84 -23.03
CA HIS A 43 -22.98 -29.97 -23.65
C HIS A 43 -22.61 -28.73 -22.81
N TRP A 44 -23.48 -28.34 -21.87
CA TRP A 44 -23.24 -27.29 -20.88
C TRP A 44 -22.26 -27.68 -19.77
N GLY A 45 -21.85 -28.95 -19.67
CA GLY A 45 -20.95 -29.41 -18.61
C GLY A 45 -19.63 -28.65 -18.60
N SER A 46 -19.01 -28.46 -19.77
CA SER A 46 -17.78 -27.66 -19.89
C SER A 46 -17.99 -26.21 -19.45
N ALA A 47 -19.07 -25.56 -19.88
CA ALA A 47 -19.36 -24.17 -19.51
C ALA A 47 -19.64 -24.02 -18.00
N PHE A 48 -20.39 -24.96 -17.41
CA PHE A 48 -20.66 -24.99 -15.97
C PHE A 48 -19.38 -25.15 -15.16
N VAL A 49 -18.54 -26.11 -15.56
CA VAL A 49 -17.23 -26.35 -14.94
C VAL A 49 -16.41 -25.07 -15.07
N THR A 50 -16.19 -24.52 -16.26
CA THR A 50 -15.44 -23.26 -16.47
C THR A 50 -15.99 -22.10 -15.64
N LEU A 51 -17.31 -21.92 -15.56
CA LEU A 51 -17.92 -20.87 -14.74
C LEU A 51 -17.61 -21.08 -13.25
N TYR A 52 -17.64 -22.33 -12.79
CA TYR A 52 -17.27 -22.70 -11.42
C TYR A 52 -15.78 -22.43 -11.11
N PHE A 53 -14.87 -22.52 -12.11
CA PHE A 53 -13.46 -22.09 -11.96
C PHE A 53 -13.32 -20.58 -11.89
N VAL A 54 -13.94 -19.89 -12.86
CA VAL A 54 -13.69 -18.48 -13.13
C VAL A 54 -14.43 -17.58 -12.16
N ALA A 55 -15.63 -17.96 -11.70
CA ALA A 55 -16.45 -17.12 -10.84
C ALA A 55 -15.79 -16.83 -9.48
N PRO A 56 -15.24 -17.81 -8.73
CA PRO A 56 -14.54 -17.51 -7.49
C PRO A 56 -13.25 -16.71 -7.72
N ALA A 57 -12.50 -17.00 -8.80
CA ALA A 57 -11.30 -16.24 -9.17
C ALA A 57 -11.64 -14.75 -9.38
N PHE A 58 -12.71 -14.48 -10.13
CA PHE A 58 -13.20 -13.13 -10.37
C PHE A 58 -13.72 -12.47 -9.09
N ALA A 59 -14.46 -13.21 -8.25
CA ALA A 59 -14.95 -12.71 -6.97
C ALA A 59 -13.80 -12.30 -6.05
N PHE A 60 -12.74 -13.12 -5.94
CA PHE A 60 -11.55 -12.78 -5.17
C PHE A 60 -10.80 -11.57 -5.73
N ALA A 61 -10.64 -11.48 -7.05
CA ALA A 61 -10.03 -10.32 -7.69
C ALA A 61 -10.84 -9.03 -7.43
N ALA A 62 -12.16 -9.09 -7.62
CA ALA A 62 -13.06 -7.96 -7.40
C ALA A 62 -13.10 -7.53 -5.94
N PHE A 63 -13.11 -8.49 -5.01
CA PHE A 63 -13.05 -8.23 -3.58
C PHE A 63 -11.73 -7.57 -3.18
N ALA A 64 -10.59 -8.14 -3.61
CA ALA A 64 -9.28 -7.56 -3.37
C ALA A 64 -9.16 -6.14 -3.93
N PHE A 65 -9.66 -5.93 -5.14
CA PHE A 65 -9.71 -4.61 -5.77
C PHE A 65 -10.61 -3.63 -5.00
N SER A 66 -11.76 -4.08 -4.50
CA SER A 66 -12.68 -3.26 -3.70
C SER A 66 -12.06 -2.82 -2.38
N LEU A 67 -11.35 -3.72 -1.69
CA LEU A 67 -10.59 -3.37 -0.48
C LEU A 67 -9.51 -2.32 -0.76
N GLN A 68 -8.85 -2.42 -1.91
CA GLN A 68 -7.82 -1.44 -2.32
C GLN A 68 -8.42 -0.09 -2.70
N GLN A 69 -9.52 -0.07 -3.46
CA GLN A 69 -10.25 1.15 -3.81
C GLN A 69 -10.67 1.94 -2.56
N GLY A 70 -11.13 1.26 -1.51
CA GLY A 70 -11.46 1.89 -0.23
C GLY A 70 -10.28 2.68 0.38
N THR A 71 -9.06 2.14 0.30
CA THR A 71 -7.86 2.82 0.81
C THR A 71 -7.47 4.05 -0.01
N ILE A 72 -7.63 4.00 -1.35
CA ILE A 72 -7.31 5.11 -2.26
C ILE A 72 -8.35 6.23 -2.14
N PHE A 73 -9.63 5.87 -2.05
CA PHE A 73 -10.73 6.83 -1.92
C PHE A 73 -10.65 7.62 -0.61
N LEU A 74 -10.31 6.95 0.51
CA LEU A 74 -10.05 7.62 1.79
C LEU A 74 -8.88 8.61 1.70
N LYS A 75 -7.81 8.27 0.97
CA LYS A 75 -6.68 9.17 0.75
C LYS A 75 -7.07 10.41 -0.05
N LYS A 76 -7.95 10.28 -1.05
CA LYS A 76 -8.44 11.40 -1.87
C LYS A 76 -9.38 12.34 -1.10
N ILE A 77 -10.19 11.81 -0.19
CA ILE A 77 -11.08 12.63 0.66
C ILE A 77 -10.29 13.38 1.74
N CYS A 78 -9.24 12.79 2.30
CA CYS A 78 -8.39 13.48 3.29
C CYS A 78 -7.42 14.50 2.67
N GLY A 79 -7.13 14.40 1.37
CA GLY A 79 -6.23 15.29 0.64
C GLY A 79 -6.88 16.58 0.11
N ASN A 80 -8.21 16.71 0.14
CA ASN A 80 -8.90 17.94 -0.24
C ASN A 80 -8.94 18.95 0.92
N LYS A 81 -7.79 19.20 1.54
CA LYS A 81 -7.62 20.29 2.51
C LYS A 81 -6.69 21.33 1.91
N ASN A 82 -7.33 22.38 1.41
CA ASN A 82 -6.81 23.72 1.23
C ASN A 82 -5.83 23.89 0.06
N ASN A 83 -6.41 24.15 -1.11
CA ASN A 83 -5.95 25.22 -2.00
C ASN A 83 -6.04 26.60 -1.29
N ARG A 84 -5.41 26.74 -0.11
CA ARG A 84 -4.82 28.00 0.27
C ARG A 84 -3.41 27.96 -0.29
N GLY A 85 -3.33 28.14 -1.61
CA GLY A 85 -2.08 28.60 -2.19
C GLY A 85 -1.64 29.84 -1.38
N PRO A 86 -0.35 29.99 -1.09
CA PRO A 86 0.15 31.27 -0.61
C PRO A 86 -0.32 32.33 -1.61
N ASN A 87 -0.98 33.38 -1.11
CA ASN A 87 -1.39 34.51 -1.93
C ASN A 87 -0.23 34.88 -2.86
N PRO A 88 -0.43 34.96 -4.18
CA PRO A 88 0.60 35.49 -5.05
C PRO A 88 0.93 36.88 -4.52
N SER A 89 2.19 37.05 -4.11
CA SER A 89 2.70 38.34 -3.67
C SER A 89 2.39 39.37 -4.75
N PRO A 90 1.62 40.42 -4.46
CA PRO A 90 1.36 41.47 -5.42
C PRO A 90 2.62 42.34 -5.42
N ASN A 91 3.54 42.10 -6.35
CA ASN A 91 4.43 43.09 -6.96
C ASN A 91 5.68 42.39 -7.50
N GLY A 92 5.73 42.24 -8.82
CA GLY A 92 6.89 41.73 -9.54
C GLY A 92 6.61 41.71 -11.03
N ASN A 93 6.72 42.86 -11.68
CA ASN A 93 6.71 42.98 -13.13
C ASN A 93 7.93 42.23 -13.70
N THR A 94 7.71 41.09 -14.34
CA THR A 94 8.66 40.55 -15.31
C THR A 94 7.91 39.90 -16.45
N ASP A 95 7.93 40.59 -17.59
CA ASP A 95 7.65 40.05 -18.92
C ASP A 95 8.54 38.83 -19.15
N SER A 96 7.96 37.63 -19.10
CA SER A 96 8.64 36.40 -19.51
C SER A 96 7.76 35.66 -20.49
N LYS A 97 8.31 35.59 -21.70
CA LYS A 97 7.71 35.04 -22.92
C LYS A 97 7.04 33.69 -22.67
N GLU A 98 5.79 33.65 -23.09
CA GLU A 98 4.91 32.52 -23.35
C GLU A 98 5.64 31.47 -24.24
N GLY A 99 6.30 30.51 -23.59
CA GLY A 99 6.99 29.40 -24.24
C GLY A 99 6.33 28.07 -23.88
N ASN A 100 5.25 27.74 -24.58
CA ASN A 100 4.70 26.40 -24.85
C ASN A 100 5.09 25.28 -23.84
N SER A 101 4.62 25.38 -22.58
CA SER A 101 4.86 24.39 -21.51
C SER A 101 3.69 23.41 -21.29
N GLY A 102 2.69 23.44 -22.17
CA GLY A 102 1.37 22.83 -21.94
C GLY A 102 1.29 21.30 -21.94
N ASN A 103 2.30 20.55 -22.37
CA ASN A 103 2.18 19.08 -22.54
C ASN A 103 3.11 18.21 -21.66
N ARG A 104 3.93 18.79 -20.77
CA ARG A 104 4.83 17.97 -19.93
C ARG A 104 4.17 17.33 -18.70
N CYS A 105 3.08 17.90 -18.20
CA CYS A 105 2.35 17.31 -17.06
C CYS A 105 1.54 16.07 -17.43
N CYS A 106 1.11 15.90 -18.69
CA CYS A 106 0.28 14.76 -19.09
C CYS A 106 1.07 13.44 -19.17
N ASN A 107 2.35 13.46 -19.57
CA ASN A 107 3.14 12.23 -19.64
C ASN A 107 3.52 11.71 -18.24
N TYR A 108 3.94 12.58 -17.33
CA TYR A 108 4.36 12.15 -15.99
C TYR A 108 3.19 11.65 -15.13
N PHE A 109 2.02 12.28 -15.26
CA PHE A 109 0.84 11.87 -14.51
C PHE A 109 0.25 10.54 -15.04
N CYS A 110 0.36 10.27 -16.35
CA CYS A 110 -0.04 9.01 -16.94
C CYS A 110 0.89 7.86 -16.52
N GLU A 111 2.20 8.11 -16.42
CA GLU A 111 3.18 7.14 -15.94
C GLU A 111 2.94 6.76 -14.47
N ILE A 112 2.72 7.75 -13.59
CA ILE A 112 2.46 7.51 -12.16
C ILE A 112 1.12 6.77 -11.93
N LEU A 113 0.07 7.15 -12.68
CA LEU A 113 -1.22 6.46 -12.63
C LEU A 113 -1.09 5.01 -13.13
N SER A 114 -0.34 4.78 -14.20
CA SER A 114 -0.10 3.44 -14.71
C SER A 114 0.63 2.59 -13.67
N GLN A 115 1.71 3.08 -13.06
CA GLN A 115 2.52 2.31 -12.12
C GLN A 115 1.74 1.94 -10.85
N SER A 116 0.96 2.88 -10.32
CA SER A 116 0.09 2.63 -9.16
C SER A 116 -1.03 1.64 -9.48
N CYS A 117 -1.60 1.73 -10.69
CA CYS A 117 -2.62 0.82 -11.17
C CYS A 117 -2.06 -0.60 -11.33
N TRP A 118 -0.91 -0.76 -11.98
CA TRP A 118 -0.24 -2.05 -12.17
C TRP A 118 0.10 -2.75 -10.85
N ARG A 119 0.56 -1.99 -9.85
CA ARG A 119 0.85 -2.55 -8.52
C ARG A 119 -0.42 -3.03 -7.81
N THR A 120 -1.49 -2.25 -7.91
CA THR A 120 -2.80 -2.59 -7.34
C THR A 120 -3.39 -3.82 -8.03
N LEU A 121 -3.40 -3.82 -9.36
CA LEU A 121 -3.83 -4.93 -10.21
C LEU A 121 -3.00 -6.20 -9.96
N GLY A 122 -1.68 -6.08 -9.82
CA GLY A 122 -0.79 -7.21 -9.56
C GLY A 122 -1.15 -7.92 -8.25
N MET A 123 -1.44 -7.14 -7.19
CA MET A 123 -1.85 -7.69 -5.89
C MET A 123 -3.25 -8.32 -5.94
N SER A 124 -4.20 -7.75 -6.70
CA SER A 124 -5.53 -8.36 -6.86
C SER A 124 -5.50 -9.61 -7.74
N LEU A 125 -4.69 -9.61 -8.79
CA LEU A 125 -4.52 -10.75 -9.70
C LEU A 125 -3.79 -11.91 -9.02
N TYR A 126 -2.88 -11.64 -8.08
CA TYR A 126 -2.17 -12.68 -7.34
C TYR A 126 -3.14 -13.70 -6.72
N THR A 127 -4.18 -13.25 -6.01
CA THR A 127 -5.15 -14.15 -5.38
C THR A 127 -5.91 -14.99 -6.40
N ALA A 128 -6.33 -14.39 -7.52
CA ALA A 128 -7.01 -15.10 -8.60
C ALA A 128 -6.11 -16.14 -9.28
N VAL A 129 -4.83 -15.80 -9.50
CA VAL A 129 -3.83 -16.71 -10.06
C VAL A 129 -3.57 -17.88 -9.11
N CYS A 130 -3.39 -17.62 -7.81
CA CYS A 130 -3.22 -18.67 -6.80
C CYS A 130 -4.41 -19.63 -6.80
N TRP A 131 -5.64 -19.12 -6.89
CA TRP A 131 -6.84 -19.94 -6.98
C TRP A 131 -6.84 -20.85 -8.22
N VAL A 132 -6.54 -20.30 -9.41
CA VAL A 132 -6.46 -21.09 -10.65
C VAL A 132 -5.37 -22.16 -10.55
N VAL A 133 -4.21 -21.84 -9.98
CA VAL A 133 -3.11 -22.77 -9.77
C VAL A 133 -3.51 -23.94 -8.88
N ILE A 134 -4.15 -23.67 -7.73
CA ILE A 134 -4.61 -24.72 -6.80
C ILE A 134 -5.52 -25.71 -7.53
N LEU A 135 -6.47 -25.20 -8.31
CA LEU A 135 -7.43 -26.03 -9.06
C LEU A 135 -6.78 -26.84 -10.19
N LEU A 136 -5.74 -26.29 -10.84
CA LEU A 136 -4.97 -27.03 -11.85
C LEU A 136 -4.13 -28.15 -11.23
N ILE A 137 -3.59 -27.94 -10.02
CA ILE A 137 -2.79 -28.95 -9.31
C ILE A 137 -3.66 -30.12 -8.83
N ASP A 138 -4.88 -29.88 -8.37
CA ASP A 138 -5.79 -30.96 -8.01
C ASP A 138 -6.20 -31.78 -9.25
N GLY A 139 -6.49 -31.08 -10.36
CA GLY A 139 -6.62 -31.70 -11.68
C GLY A 139 -7.92 -32.46 -11.94
N LYS A 140 -8.75 -32.70 -10.91
CA LYS A 140 -10.08 -33.33 -11.04
C LYS A 140 -11.00 -32.51 -11.93
N TYR A 141 -10.93 -31.21 -11.78
CA TYR A 141 -11.79 -30.28 -12.48
C TYR A 141 -11.46 -30.13 -13.97
N LEU A 142 -10.17 -30.03 -14.29
CA LEU A 142 -9.74 -29.99 -15.69
C LEU A 142 -10.03 -31.31 -16.39
N ALA A 143 -9.86 -32.45 -15.68
CA ALA A 143 -10.26 -33.75 -16.19
C ALA A 143 -11.76 -33.80 -16.50
N CYS A 144 -12.62 -33.30 -15.59
CA CYS A 144 -14.06 -33.18 -15.84
C CYS A 144 -14.37 -32.27 -17.04
N ALA A 145 -13.66 -31.14 -17.21
CA ALA A 145 -13.84 -30.23 -18.33
C ALA A 145 -13.44 -30.85 -19.69
N MET A 146 -12.38 -31.67 -19.70
CA MET A 146 -11.86 -32.31 -20.92
C MET A 146 -12.56 -33.62 -21.27
N TYR A 147 -13.25 -34.24 -20.31
CA TYR A 147 -13.89 -35.53 -20.52
C TYR A 147 -15.20 -35.39 -21.32
N LYS A 148 -15.12 -35.64 -22.64
CA LYS A 148 -16.25 -35.49 -23.57
C LYS A 148 -17.18 -36.70 -23.64
N LYS A 149 -16.74 -37.89 -23.19
CA LYS A 149 -17.45 -39.18 -23.39
C LYS A 149 -18.18 -39.66 -22.12
N CYS A 150 -18.88 -38.78 -21.42
CA CYS A 150 -19.63 -39.20 -20.25
C CYS A 150 -21.06 -39.63 -20.62
N ASN A 151 -21.31 -40.95 -20.67
CA ASN A 151 -22.62 -41.51 -21.00
C ASN A 151 -23.53 -41.78 -19.79
N GLY A 152 -23.24 -41.19 -18.63
CA GLY A 152 -24.00 -41.39 -17.38
C GLY A 152 -23.44 -40.59 -16.21
N THR A 153 -24.06 -40.63 -15.04
CA THR A 153 -23.51 -40.03 -13.81
C THR A 153 -22.26 -40.79 -13.35
N MET A 154 -21.09 -40.14 -13.32
CA MET A 154 -19.91 -40.71 -12.69
C MET A 154 -20.18 -40.86 -11.18
N THR A 155 -20.47 -42.09 -10.76
CA THR A 155 -20.31 -42.48 -9.36
C THR A 155 -18.82 -42.71 -9.08
N ASN A 156 -18.42 -42.77 -7.80
CA ASN A 156 -17.04 -43.03 -7.36
C ASN A 156 -16.39 -44.30 -7.98
N ALA A 157 -17.17 -45.16 -8.63
CA ALA A 157 -16.70 -46.33 -9.37
C ALA A 157 -16.04 -45.99 -10.73
N GLY A 158 -16.30 -44.81 -11.31
CA GLY A 158 -15.76 -44.37 -12.61
C GLY A 158 -14.28 -43.96 -12.58
N MET A 159 -13.69 -43.83 -11.40
CA MET A 159 -12.30 -43.39 -11.22
C MET A 159 -11.24 -44.42 -11.67
N LYS A 160 -11.68 -45.61 -12.13
CA LYS A 160 -10.80 -46.67 -12.65
C LYS A 160 -10.58 -46.63 -14.15
N ASP A 161 -11.21 -45.69 -14.86
CA ASP A 161 -11.01 -45.56 -16.31
C ASP A 161 -9.58 -45.05 -16.61
N PRO A 162 -8.75 -45.79 -17.38
CA PRO A 162 -7.41 -45.33 -17.74
C PRO A 162 -7.40 -44.01 -18.51
N GLU A 163 -8.47 -43.68 -19.27
CA GLU A 163 -8.56 -42.42 -20.02
C GLU A 163 -8.75 -41.22 -19.07
N MET A 164 -9.45 -41.42 -17.94
CA MET A 164 -9.60 -40.39 -16.90
C MET A 164 -8.29 -40.16 -16.15
N LEU A 165 -7.56 -41.23 -15.83
CA LEU A 165 -6.27 -41.15 -15.13
C LEU A 165 -5.21 -40.41 -15.96
N ASP A 166 -5.15 -40.67 -17.28
CA ASP A 166 -4.25 -39.95 -18.19
C ASP A 166 -4.55 -38.45 -18.24
N ASN A 167 -5.83 -38.08 -18.30
CA ASN A 167 -6.25 -36.67 -18.26
C ASN A 167 -5.93 -35.98 -16.92
N MET A 168 -6.03 -36.72 -15.81
CA MET A 168 -5.65 -36.21 -14.49
C MET A 168 -4.13 -36.00 -14.37
N MET A 169 -3.32 -36.89 -14.94
CA MET A 169 -1.87 -36.69 -14.98
C MET A 169 -1.49 -35.51 -15.86
N LYS A 170 -2.14 -35.36 -17.02
CA LYS A 170 -1.95 -34.20 -17.91
C LYS A 170 -2.32 -32.89 -17.21
N SER A 171 -3.42 -32.84 -16.47
CA SER A 171 -3.82 -31.62 -15.76
C SER A 171 -2.81 -31.22 -14.69
N LYS A 172 -2.29 -32.18 -13.93
CA LYS A 172 -1.22 -31.94 -12.94
C LYS A 172 0.06 -31.38 -13.58
N VAL A 173 0.48 -31.94 -14.71
CA VAL A 173 1.65 -31.45 -15.45
C VAL A 173 1.40 -30.02 -15.95
N ILE A 174 0.23 -29.74 -16.51
CA ILE A 174 -0.15 -28.39 -16.94
C ILE A 174 -0.15 -27.41 -15.76
N GLY A 175 -0.68 -27.82 -14.60
CA GLY A 175 -0.66 -27.03 -13.37
C GLY A 175 0.76 -26.69 -12.92
N LEU A 176 1.66 -27.66 -12.87
CA LEU A 176 3.07 -27.43 -12.53
C LEU A 176 3.77 -26.50 -13.53
N VAL A 177 3.53 -26.67 -14.83
CA VAL A 177 4.06 -25.79 -15.87
C VAL A 177 3.53 -24.36 -15.69
N ALA A 178 2.24 -24.19 -15.39
CA ALA A 178 1.65 -22.90 -15.10
C ALA A 178 2.30 -22.23 -13.87
N VAL A 179 2.54 -22.98 -12.79
CA VAL A 179 3.27 -22.49 -11.61
C VAL A 179 4.66 -21.99 -11.99
N LEU A 180 5.41 -22.76 -12.78
CA LEU A 180 6.75 -22.37 -13.22
C LEU A 180 6.72 -21.07 -14.04
N ILE A 181 5.76 -20.94 -14.95
CA ILE A 181 5.57 -19.71 -15.75
C ILE A 181 5.25 -18.53 -14.82
N PHE A 182 4.36 -18.69 -13.85
CA PHE A 182 4.03 -17.62 -12.91
C PHE A 182 5.20 -17.22 -12.01
N VAL A 183 5.99 -18.20 -11.53
CA VAL A 183 7.19 -17.94 -10.73
C VAL A 183 8.24 -17.18 -11.55
N LEU A 184 8.50 -17.61 -12.79
CA LEU A 184 9.43 -16.93 -13.69
C LEU A 184 8.93 -15.53 -14.07
N GLY A 185 7.65 -15.39 -14.40
CA GLY A 185 7.02 -14.10 -14.69
C GLY A 185 7.08 -13.14 -13.50
N TYR A 186 6.83 -13.64 -12.29
CA TYR A 186 6.94 -12.86 -11.06
C TYR A 186 8.40 -12.46 -10.79
N PHE A 187 9.36 -13.35 -11.02
CA PHE A 187 10.78 -13.03 -10.88
C PHE A 187 11.21 -11.94 -11.87
N ILE A 188 10.82 -12.06 -13.15
CA ILE A 188 11.09 -11.03 -14.17
C ILE A 188 10.45 -9.70 -13.76
N TYR A 189 9.19 -9.74 -13.30
CA TYR A 189 8.49 -8.56 -12.79
C TYR A 189 9.26 -7.89 -11.64
N LEU A 190 9.78 -8.66 -10.68
CA LEU A 190 10.60 -8.13 -9.59
C LEU A 190 11.93 -7.53 -10.10
N VAL A 191 12.59 -8.19 -11.05
CA VAL A 191 13.85 -7.68 -11.63
C VAL A 191 13.60 -6.34 -12.34
N VAL A 192 12.53 -6.24 -13.13
CA VAL A 192 12.15 -5.00 -13.82
C VAL A 192 11.77 -3.92 -12.80
N GLU A 193 10.98 -4.23 -11.77
CA GLU A 193 10.63 -3.28 -10.71
C GLU A 193 11.87 -2.82 -9.94
N CYS A 194 12.84 -3.71 -9.69
CA CYS A 194 14.11 -3.35 -9.05
C CYS A 194 15.00 -2.46 -9.91
N GLN A 195 15.07 -2.69 -11.23
CA GLN A 195 15.89 -1.86 -12.12
C GLN A 195 15.26 -0.50 -12.41
N CYS A 196 13.92 -0.42 -12.47
CA CYS A 196 13.20 0.81 -12.76
C CYS A 196 12.91 1.66 -11.52
N GLN A 197 13.33 1.23 -10.33
CA GLN A 197 13.12 2.02 -9.11
C GLN A 197 14.13 3.17 -9.08
N THR A 198 13.70 4.32 -9.59
CA THR A 198 14.48 5.56 -9.52
C THR A 198 14.79 5.90 -8.06
N PRO A 199 15.99 6.47 -7.79
CA PRO A 199 16.41 6.82 -6.42
C PRO A 199 15.40 7.71 -5.69
N ASP A 200 14.63 8.52 -6.42
CA ASP A 200 13.61 9.43 -5.87
C ASP A 200 12.54 8.74 -5.03
N GLN A 201 12.06 7.55 -5.40
CA GLN A 201 11.06 6.85 -4.58
C GLN A 201 11.61 6.43 -3.21
N ARG A 202 12.92 6.18 -3.13
CA ARG A 202 13.57 5.83 -1.86
C ARG A 202 13.61 7.04 -0.93
N TYR A 203 13.86 8.23 -1.46
CA TYR A 203 13.82 9.48 -0.71
C TYR A 203 12.41 9.84 -0.25
N GLU A 204 11.39 9.64 -1.08
CA GLU A 204 10.00 9.95 -0.69
C GLU A 204 9.54 9.08 0.51
N LYS A 205 9.84 7.78 0.51
CA LYS A 205 9.51 6.87 1.62
C LYS A 205 10.26 7.18 2.92
N ILE A 206 11.45 7.76 2.82
CA ILE A 206 12.21 8.22 3.99
C ILE A 206 11.60 9.54 4.49
N ARG A 207 11.24 10.45 3.58
CA ARG A 207 10.61 11.73 3.89
C ARG A 207 9.27 11.57 4.59
N THR A 208 8.41 10.66 4.11
CA THR A 208 7.11 10.40 4.75
C THR A 208 7.25 9.85 6.16
N ARG A 209 8.23 8.96 6.40
CA ARG A 209 8.53 8.45 7.75
C ARG A 209 9.04 9.54 8.69
N MET A 210 9.94 10.41 8.21
CA MET A 210 10.40 11.55 9.00
C MET A 210 9.26 12.52 9.32
N LEU A 211 8.35 12.76 8.37
CA LEU A 211 7.20 13.63 8.58
C LEU A 211 6.24 13.05 9.62
N GLU A 212 5.96 11.75 9.57
CA GLU A 212 5.10 11.05 10.53
C GLU A 212 5.70 11.08 11.94
N GLU A 213 6.99 10.78 12.09
CA GLU A 213 7.69 10.86 13.38
C GLU A 213 7.69 12.28 13.95
N ASN A 214 7.87 13.30 13.11
CA ASN A 214 7.81 14.69 13.56
C ASN A 214 6.40 15.10 13.99
N MET A 215 5.36 14.66 13.28
CA MET A 215 3.97 14.92 13.68
C MET A 215 3.63 14.25 15.01
N GLU A 216 4.09 13.02 15.25
CA GLU A 216 3.89 12.34 16.54
C GLU A 216 4.59 13.06 17.70
N LYS A 217 5.83 13.51 17.49
CA LYS A 217 6.56 14.30 18.50
C LYS A 217 5.82 15.59 18.85
N HIS A 218 5.38 16.35 17.85
CA HIS A 218 4.63 17.57 18.11
C HIS A 218 3.27 17.32 18.76
N ALA A 219 2.59 16.23 18.41
CA ALA A 219 1.35 15.84 19.07
C ALA A 219 1.57 15.48 20.55
N MET A 220 2.65 14.75 20.88
CA MET A 220 3.01 14.44 22.26
C MET A 220 3.42 15.68 23.06
N GLU A 221 4.23 16.58 22.49
CA GLU A 221 4.60 17.84 23.15
C GLU A 221 3.39 18.74 23.38
N GLY A 222 2.48 18.82 22.41
CA GLY A 222 1.20 19.52 22.55
C GLY A 222 0.34 18.94 23.68
N ALA A 223 0.24 17.61 23.77
CA ALA A 223 -0.49 16.94 24.84
C ALA A 223 0.15 17.17 26.22
N LYS A 224 1.49 17.16 26.30
CA LYS A 224 2.23 17.43 27.54
C LYS A 224 2.02 18.85 28.05
N MET A 225 2.16 19.85 27.16
CA MET A 225 1.90 21.26 27.51
C MET A 225 0.43 21.49 27.92
N GLY A 226 -0.51 20.79 27.31
CA GLY A 226 -1.93 20.83 27.70
C GLY A 226 -2.17 20.25 29.10
N ALA A 227 -1.55 19.10 29.42
CA ALA A 227 -1.66 18.47 30.73
C ALA A 227 -1.04 19.32 31.84
N GLU A 228 0.12 19.93 31.58
CA GLU A 228 0.81 20.80 32.55
C GLU A 228 -0.03 22.04 32.89
N LYS A 229 -0.58 22.73 31.89
CA LYS A 229 -1.48 23.86 32.11
C LYS A 229 -2.77 23.47 32.84
N SER A 230 -3.32 22.29 32.56
CA SER A 230 -4.51 21.81 33.26
C SER A 230 -4.24 21.52 34.74
N ALA A 231 -3.05 20.99 35.06
CA ALA A 231 -2.60 20.80 36.43
C ALA A 231 -2.38 22.13 37.16
N GLU A 232 -1.79 23.14 36.49
CA GLU A 232 -1.64 24.48 37.07
C GLU A 232 -2.99 25.12 37.40
N VAL A 233 -3.97 25.03 36.49
CA VAL A 233 -5.33 25.55 36.73
C VAL A 233 -6.01 24.84 37.89
N GLU A 234 -5.84 23.53 38.02
CA GLU A 234 -6.38 22.76 39.14
C GLU A 234 -5.76 23.15 40.48
N VAL A 235 -4.43 23.36 40.52
CA VAL A 235 -3.73 23.87 41.72
C VAL A 235 -4.22 25.27 42.08
N VAL A 236 -4.34 26.18 41.11
CA VAL A 236 -4.85 27.55 41.35
C VAL A 236 -6.30 27.52 41.86
N ASN A 237 -7.15 26.68 41.30
CA ASN A 237 -8.53 26.51 41.77
C ASN A 237 -8.59 25.93 43.19
N ALA A 238 -7.75 24.94 43.51
CA ALA A 238 -7.67 24.36 44.85
C ALA A 238 -7.18 25.38 45.90
N LEU A 239 -6.19 26.22 45.54
CA LEU A 239 -5.72 27.31 46.40
C LEU A 239 -6.80 28.37 46.64
N ASN A 240 -7.51 28.79 45.60
CA ASN A 240 -8.61 29.75 45.73
C ASN A 240 -9.78 29.21 46.57
N SER A 241 -10.08 27.91 46.48
CA SER A 241 -11.10 27.29 47.34
C SER A 241 -10.70 27.34 48.81
N LYS A 242 -9.44 27.04 49.15
CA LYS A 242 -8.98 27.09 50.55
C LYS A 242 -8.96 28.50 51.13
N HIS A 243 -8.55 29.49 50.35
CA HIS A 243 -8.53 30.89 50.80
C HIS A 243 -9.94 31.49 50.91
N GLY A 244 -10.88 31.01 50.09
CA GLY A 244 -12.29 31.40 50.17
C GLY A 244 -12.93 31.07 51.51
N ASP A 245 -12.60 29.93 52.12
CA ASP A 245 -13.18 29.52 53.40
C ASP A 245 -12.61 30.30 54.60
N GLU A 246 -11.32 30.65 54.58
CA GLU A 246 -10.68 31.45 55.64
C GLU A 246 -11.13 32.93 55.60
N VAL A 247 -11.31 33.51 54.41
CA VAL A 247 -11.87 34.86 54.24
C VAL A 247 -13.37 34.90 54.58
N ARG A 248 -14.11 33.81 54.31
CA ARG A 248 -15.54 33.71 54.65
C ARG A 248 -15.79 33.54 56.15
N GLU A 249 -14.83 33.02 56.90
CA GLU A 249 -14.92 32.95 58.37
C GLU A 249 -14.58 34.28 59.04
N ALA A 250 -13.69 35.09 58.45
CA ALA A 250 -13.36 36.44 58.92
C ALA A 250 -14.45 37.48 58.63
N LEU A 251 -15.37 37.20 57.70
CA LEU A 251 -16.46 38.11 57.28
C LEU A 251 -17.83 37.73 57.87
N LYS A 252 -17.89 36.97 58.97
CA LYS A 252 -19.14 36.86 59.75
C LYS A 252 -19.58 38.27 60.19
N PRO A 253 -20.67 38.83 59.63
CA PRO A 253 -21.13 40.13 60.05
C PRO A 253 -21.64 40.00 61.48
N LYS A 254 -21.08 40.79 62.39
CA LYS A 254 -21.70 41.02 63.70
C LYS A 254 -23.07 41.63 63.44
N HIS A 255 -24.09 40.89 63.85
CA HIS A 255 -25.48 41.29 63.78
C HIS A 255 -25.66 42.65 64.45
N GLY A 256 -25.99 43.67 63.66
CA GLY A 256 -26.26 45.02 64.13
C GLY A 256 -26.60 45.91 62.95
N ASP A 257 -27.89 46.24 62.86
CA ASP A 257 -28.49 47.32 62.08
C ASP A 257 -28.82 47.07 60.60
N LYS A 258 -30.15 46.98 60.39
CA LYS A 258 -30.85 47.07 59.13
C LYS A 258 -30.83 48.52 58.68
N GLU A 259 -30.19 48.82 57.56
CA GLU A 259 -30.59 49.97 56.74
C GLU A 259 -30.65 49.59 55.26
N ASN A 260 -31.73 50.06 54.64
CA ASN A 260 -32.08 49.85 53.25
C ASN A 260 -31.07 50.55 52.34
N LEU A 261 -30.38 49.80 51.47
CA LEU A 261 -29.70 50.40 50.34
C LEU A 261 -29.92 49.56 49.09
N SER A 262 -30.86 50.01 48.25
CA SER A 262 -31.02 49.60 46.88
C SER A 262 -29.83 50.09 46.06
N VAL A 263 -29.05 49.18 45.50
CA VAL A 263 -28.04 49.51 44.48
C VAL A 263 -28.30 48.63 43.27
N THR A 264 -28.49 49.33 42.16
CA THR A 264 -28.87 48.87 40.84
C THR A 264 -27.79 48.04 40.15
N ASP A 265 -28.25 46.97 39.52
CA ASP A 265 -27.53 46.14 38.55
C ASP A 265 -26.89 46.96 37.42
N GLY A 266 -25.64 46.64 37.11
CA GLY A 266 -24.97 47.17 35.93
C GLY A 266 -23.53 46.73 35.83
N SER A 267 -23.27 45.53 35.31
CA SER A 267 -22.00 45.27 34.62
C SER A 267 -22.07 44.12 33.64
N LYS A 268 -22.04 44.50 32.36
CA LYS A 268 -21.77 43.67 31.19
C LYS A 268 -20.35 43.11 31.29
N SER A 269 -20.23 41.79 31.28
CA SER A 269 -18.98 41.08 30.99
C SER A 269 -18.64 41.26 29.50
N GLN A 270 -17.67 42.12 29.20
CA GLN A 270 -16.92 42.08 27.94
C GLN A 270 -15.74 41.13 28.10
N THR A 271 -15.83 39.96 27.49
CA THR A 271 -14.73 39.01 27.34
C THR A 271 -13.77 39.57 26.27
N LYS A 272 -12.75 40.33 26.71
CA LYS A 272 -11.62 40.73 25.85
C LYS A 272 -10.69 39.53 25.70
N SER A 273 -10.84 38.78 24.61
CA SER A 273 -9.87 37.78 24.19
C SER A 273 -8.64 38.50 23.61
N SER A 274 -7.55 38.53 24.38
CA SER A 274 -6.29 39.14 23.94
C SER A 274 -5.59 38.21 22.95
N MET A 275 -5.36 38.74 21.75
CA MET A 275 -4.40 38.22 20.76
C MET A 275 -3.05 37.94 21.44
N TYR A 276 -2.63 36.68 21.46
CA TYR A 276 -1.22 36.33 21.55
C TYR A 276 -0.64 36.34 20.13
N ARG A 277 0.13 37.39 19.84
CA ARG A 277 0.94 37.56 18.63
C ARG A 277 2.28 36.86 18.89
N GLY A 278 2.40 35.61 18.46
CA GLY A 278 3.66 34.87 18.48
C GLY A 278 4.63 35.48 17.47
N GLY A 279 5.74 36.03 17.98
CA GLY A 279 6.85 36.56 17.19
C GLY A 279 7.59 35.44 16.47
N GLY A 280 7.94 35.69 15.21
CA GLY A 280 8.81 34.82 14.43
C GLY A 280 10.26 34.90 14.92
N SER A 281 10.92 33.75 14.97
CA SER A 281 12.37 33.68 14.86
C SER A 281 12.70 33.37 13.40
N GLN A 282 13.36 34.32 12.74
CA GLN A 282 14.09 34.10 11.51
C GLN A 282 15.38 33.35 11.87
N GLU A 283 15.47 32.08 11.49
CA GLU A 283 16.75 31.38 11.41
C GLU A 283 17.18 31.43 9.94
N LYS A 284 18.16 32.30 9.68
CA LYS A 284 18.93 32.33 8.43
C LYS A 284 20.00 31.26 8.57
N ASP A 285 19.99 30.27 7.67
CA ASP A 285 21.18 29.47 7.43
C ASP A 285 21.43 29.34 5.93
N ALA A 286 22.72 29.39 5.65
CA ALA A 286 23.35 29.64 4.37
C ALA A 286 23.33 28.41 3.45
N ASP A 287 23.09 28.66 2.16
CA ASP A 287 23.58 27.81 1.08
C ASP A 287 25.07 28.12 0.84
N PRO A 288 25.93 27.10 0.65
CA PRO A 288 27.19 27.30 -0.05
C PRO A 288 26.98 27.13 -1.57
N GLU A 289 27.28 28.20 -2.29
CA GLU A 289 27.68 28.15 -3.70
C GLU A 289 28.92 27.24 -3.84
N GLU A 290 28.87 26.26 -4.75
CA GLU A 290 30.03 25.89 -5.54
C GLU A 290 29.63 25.83 -7.01
N GLY A 291 30.35 26.62 -7.81
CA GLY A 291 30.17 26.72 -9.23
C GLY A 291 31.15 25.86 -10.03
N GLN A 292 30.83 25.86 -11.33
CA GLN A 292 31.71 25.72 -12.49
C GLN A 292 32.22 24.32 -12.88
N GLY A 293 31.88 23.95 -14.13
CA GLY A 293 32.51 22.85 -14.84
C GLY A 293 31.83 22.52 -16.17
N SER A 294 31.79 23.49 -17.10
CA SER A 294 31.38 23.30 -18.49
C SER A 294 32.54 22.72 -19.31
N VAL A 295 32.35 21.58 -20.00
CA VAL A 295 33.07 21.24 -21.25
C VAL A 295 32.12 20.49 -22.17
N GLY A 296 31.97 21.03 -23.38
CA GLY A 296 31.12 20.51 -24.43
C GLY A 296 31.68 19.31 -25.19
N GLY A 297 30.85 18.80 -26.11
CA GLY A 297 31.19 17.73 -27.03
C GLY A 297 30.00 17.37 -27.91
N GLU A 298 29.78 18.17 -28.94
CA GLU A 298 28.98 17.81 -30.13
C GLU A 298 29.60 16.58 -30.80
N THR A 299 28.81 15.62 -31.31
CA THR A 299 28.76 15.29 -32.76
C THR A 299 27.71 14.23 -33.12
N SER A 300 26.97 14.55 -34.19
CA SER A 300 26.52 13.72 -35.32
C SER A 300 25.69 12.45 -35.15
N THR A 301 24.43 12.64 -35.52
CA THR A 301 23.58 11.79 -36.36
C THR A 301 24.27 11.29 -37.64
N ALA A 302 24.15 9.99 -37.95
CA ALA A 302 23.90 9.49 -39.31
C ALA A 302 23.38 8.03 -39.28
N PRO A 303 22.45 7.64 -40.17
CA PRO A 303 21.84 6.31 -40.27
C PRO A 303 22.41 5.49 -41.44
N MET A 304 22.39 4.14 -41.36
CA MET A 304 22.43 3.19 -42.49
C MET A 304 22.07 1.79 -41.94
N THR A 305 20.91 1.21 -42.27
CA THR A 305 20.59 0.31 -43.40
C THR A 305 21.24 -1.09 -43.37
N SER A 306 20.35 -2.09 -43.38
CA SER A 306 20.33 -3.31 -44.22
C SER A 306 21.30 -4.48 -43.97
N ASP A 307 20.64 -5.61 -43.70
CA ASP A 307 20.81 -6.95 -44.31
C ASP A 307 21.84 -7.97 -43.77
N ALA A 308 21.25 -9.08 -43.30
CA ALA A 308 21.54 -10.50 -43.62
C ALA A 308 22.98 -11.04 -43.57
N GLU A 309 23.26 -12.00 -42.68
CA GLU A 309 23.12 -13.47 -42.89
C GLU A 309 23.79 -14.26 -41.72
N PRO A 310 23.49 -15.55 -41.54
CA PRO A 310 23.84 -16.34 -40.37
C PRO A 310 25.11 -17.20 -40.58
N GLY A 311 25.80 -17.50 -39.48
CA GLY A 311 26.65 -18.69 -39.40
C GLY A 311 28.04 -18.46 -38.84
N GLN A 312 28.17 -18.53 -37.51
CA GLN A 312 29.47 -18.83 -36.92
C GLN A 312 29.34 -19.68 -35.65
N LYS A 313 29.66 -20.97 -35.81
CA LYS A 313 29.88 -21.92 -34.71
C LYS A 313 31.05 -21.42 -33.85
N ARG A 314 30.78 -20.94 -32.64
CA ARG A 314 31.81 -20.74 -31.62
C ARG A 314 31.98 -22.02 -30.79
N LYS A 315 33.15 -22.64 -30.90
CA LYS A 315 33.67 -23.61 -29.93
C LYS A 315 33.96 -22.87 -28.63
N PHE A 316 33.26 -23.20 -27.56
CA PHE A 316 33.68 -22.86 -26.20
C PHE A 316 34.59 -23.97 -25.66
N LYS A 317 35.87 -23.64 -25.49
CA LYS A 317 36.78 -24.38 -24.59
C LYS A 317 36.51 -23.82 -23.19
N SER A 318 35.92 -24.63 -22.32
CA SER A 318 35.91 -24.34 -20.88
C SER A 318 37.11 -25.03 -20.25
N SER A 319 38.06 -24.21 -19.79
CA SER A 319 39.11 -24.57 -18.86
C SER A 319 38.67 -24.02 -17.52
N ASP A 320 38.33 -24.89 -16.56
CA ASP A 320 38.93 -24.86 -15.23
C ASP A 320 38.17 -25.74 -14.21
N LYS A 321 38.95 -26.66 -13.65
CA LYS A 321 39.13 -26.97 -12.22
C LYS A 321 37.98 -27.66 -11.46
N ASN A 322 38.24 -28.94 -11.21
CA ASN A 322 38.04 -29.69 -9.97
C ASN A 322 37.47 -28.87 -8.80
N THR A 323 36.22 -29.18 -8.45
CA THR A 323 35.72 -29.04 -7.08
C THR A 323 35.12 -30.40 -6.70
N GLU A 324 35.88 -31.15 -5.91
CA GLU A 324 35.47 -32.39 -5.28
C GLU A 324 34.57 -32.03 -4.09
N ILE A 325 33.31 -32.47 -4.13
CA ILE A 325 32.34 -32.29 -3.03
C ILE A 325 32.21 -33.65 -2.35
N GLU A 326 32.84 -33.81 -1.19
CA GLU A 326 32.55 -34.92 -0.27
C GLU A 326 31.15 -34.69 0.34
N LEU A 327 30.24 -35.64 0.11
CA LEU A 327 29.01 -35.74 0.88
C LEU A 327 29.27 -36.49 2.20
N PRO A 328 28.65 -36.07 3.31
CA PRO A 328 28.67 -36.85 4.55
C PRO A 328 27.87 -38.15 4.35
N LYS A 329 28.48 -39.27 4.74
CA LYS A 329 27.81 -40.57 4.85
C LYS A 329 26.72 -40.51 5.91
N ILE A 330 25.52 -40.96 5.54
CA ILE A 330 24.45 -41.36 6.46
C ILE A 330 24.68 -42.82 6.83
#